data_AF-A0A9W6CXA4-F1
#
_entry.id   AF-A0A9W6CXA4-F1
#
_cell.length_a   1.000
_cell.length_b   1.000
_cell.length_c   1.000
_cell.angle_alpha   90.00
_cell.angle_beta   90.00
_cell.angle_gamma   90.00
#
_symmetry.space_group_name_H-M   'P 1'
#
loop_
_entity.id
_entity.type
_entity.pdbx_description
1 polymer ?
#
loop_
_entity_poly.entity_id
_entity_poly.type
_entity_poly.pdbx_seq_one_letter_code
_entity_poly.pdbx_strand_id
1 'polypeptide(L)'
;MKIEQLPGNLDQVSRERIKEKSSVDKNQLFSELLEQEQTARKTISDGFEFYPPSINPLNGILSASTIPVPAGEDQQTLKALDSVMNRLEQVEQSLRGDAVDPQEVGSALDKISQELPGLQQQVSQLPGDHPLRQIAEEVSVLCYVESTKWNRGDYF
;
A
#
# COMPACT_ATOMS: atom_id res chain seq x y z
N MET A 1 12.78 -30.94 -54.60
CA MET A 1 13.35 -29.99 -53.63
C MET A 1 14.06 -30.80 -52.56
N LYS A 2 15.35 -30.54 -52.32
CA LYS A 2 16.20 -31.22 -51.33
C LYS A 2 16.12 -30.43 -50.02
N ILE A 3 15.92 -31.10 -48.89
CA ILE A 3 16.00 -30.48 -47.56
C ILE A 3 17.38 -30.81 -47.01
N GLU A 4 18.16 -29.77 -46.73
CA GLU A 4 19.52 -29.83 -46.23
C GLU A 4 19.59 -30.40 -44.81
N GLN A 5 20.66 -31.14 -44.56
CA GLN A 5 21.06 -31.69 -43.28
C GLN A 5 21.61 -30.57 -42.37
N LEU A 6 21.21 -30.57 -41.11
CA LEU A 6 21.90 -29.87 -40.02
C LEU A 6 22.50 -30.92 -39.07
N PRO A 7 23.82 -30.97 -38.84
CA PRO A 7 24.41 -31.67 -37.72
C PRO A 7 24.68 -30.66 -36.58
N GLY A 8 24.18 -30.96 -35.39
CA GLY A 8 24.29 -30.03 -34.25
C GLY A 8 24.12 -30.72 -32.92
N ASN A 9 25.06 -31.63 -32.64
CA ASN A 9 25.26 -32.34 -31.39
C ASN A 9 25.49 -31.36 -30.23
N LEU A 10 24.55 -31.22 -29.27
CA LEU A 10 24.77 -30.37 -28.09
C LEU A 10 23.98 -30.75 -26.83
N ASP A 11 23.68 -32.03 -26.57
CA ASP A 11 22.95 -32.37 -25.33
C ASP A 11 23.49 -33.57 -24.54
N GLN A 12 24.69 -34.05 -24.87
CA GLN A 12 25.36 -35.08 -24.08
C GLN A 12 26.82 -34.73 -23.91
N VAL A 13 27.15 -33.98 -22.85
CA VAL A 13 28.35 -34.08 -21.99
C VAL A 13 28.36 -32.86 -21.07
N SER A 14 27.77 -33.01 -19.88
CA SER A 14 28.10 -32.32 -18.61
C SER A 14 27.14 -32.87 -17.55
N ARG A 15 27.33 -34.12 -17.11
CA ARG A 15 28.05 -34.45 -15.85
C ARG A 15 27.67 -33.48 -14.74
N GLU A 16 26.79 -33.91 -13.84
CA GLU A 16 27.21 -34.36 -12.50
C GLU A 16 28.20 -33.39 -11.85
N ARG A 17 27.67 -32.45 -11.04
CA ARG A 17 28.26 -31.91 -9.79
C ARG A 17 27.50 -30.66 -9.35
N ILE A 18 26.28 -30.79 -8.82
CA ILE A 18 25.78 -29.95 -7.71
C ILE A 18 24.78 -30.80 -6.89
N LYS A 19 25.26 -31.89 -6.28
CA LYS A 19 24.79 -32.26 -4.93
C LYS A 19 25.57 -31.37 -3.97
N GLU A 20 24.95 -30.98 -2.86
CA GLU A 20 25.43 -30.05 -1.84
C GLU A 20 25.17 -28.56 -2.13
N LYS A 21 23.92 -28.13 -1.90
CA LYS A 21 23.71 -26.88 -1.18
C LYS A 21 22.65 -27.14 -0.12
N SER A 22 23.12 -27.05 1.11
CA SER A 22 22.42 -27.30 2.36
C SER A 22 21.00 -26.76 2.33
N SER A 23 20.02 -27.64 2.54
CA SER A 23 18.75 -27.26 3.13
C SER A 23 19.05 -26.72 4.53
N VAL A 24 19.36 -25.42 4.61
CA VAL A 24 19.30 -24.71 5.89
C VAL A 24 17.84 -24.85 6.32
N ASP A 25 17.65 -25.64 7.35
CA ASP A 25 16.35 -26.02 7.88
C ASP A 25 15.65 -24.71 8.27
N LYS A 26 14.60 -24.33 7.53
CA LYS A 26 13.89 -23.05 7.73
C LYS A 26 13.41 -22.91 9.18
N ASN A 27 13.24 -24.03 9.88
CA ASN A 27 12.91 -24.10 11.30
C ASN A 27 14.05 -23.61 12.21
N GLN A 28 15.32 -23.80 11.83
CA GLN A 28 16.46 -23.29 12.59
C GLN A 28 16.56 -21.77 12.48
N LEU A 29 16.39 -21.21 11.28
CA LEU A 29 16.37 -19.76 11.07
C LEU A 29 15.23 -19.08 11.83
N PHE A 30 14.06 -19.71 11.87
CA PHE A 30 12.94 -19.20 12.66
C PHE A 30 13.22 -19.25 14.17
N SER A 31 13.83 -20.34 14.65
CA SER A 31 14.18 -20.49 16.07
C SER A 31 15.21 -19.45 16.52
N GLU A 32 16.21 -19.17 15.66
CA GLU A 32 17.25 -18.17 15.91
C GLU A 32 16.66 -16.75 15.98
N LEU A 33 15.71 -16.44 15.10
CA LEU A 33 15.00 -15.15 15.09
C LEU A 33 14.08 -14.99 16.32
N LEU A 34 13.49 -16.09 16.80
CA LEU A 34 12.66 -16.10 18.01
C LEU A 34 13.48 -15.91 19.29
N GLU A 35 14.66 -16.52 19.36
CA GLU A 35 15.59 -16.38 20.48
C GLU A 35 16.22 -14.97 20.53
N GLN A 36 16.47 -14.35 19.38
CA GLN A 36 16.92 -12.97 19.27
C GLN A 36 15.89 -11.97 19.82
N GLU A 37 14.59 -12.17 19.57
CA GLU A 37 13.53 -11.31 20.13
C GLU A 37 13.38 -11.51 21.65
N GLN A 38 13.45 -12.75 22.13
CA GLN A 38 13.35 -13.03 23.56
C GLN A 38 14.52 -12.46 24.37
N THR A 39 15.74 -12.50 23.82
CA THR A 39 16.91 -11.92 24.47
C THR A 39 16.91 -10.39 24.41
N ALA A 40 16.44 -9.78 23.32
CA ALA A 40 16.29 -8.33 23.21
C ALA A 40 15.30 -7.74 24.24
N ARG A 41 14.29 -8.51 24.67
CA ARG A 41 13.38 -8.11 25.76
C ARG A 41 13.99 -8.26 27.15
N LYS A 42 14.99 -9.12 27.32
CA LYS A 42 15.58 -9.44 28.64
C LYS A 42 16.66 -8.44 29.07
N THR A 43 17.24 -7.68 28.13
CA THR A 43 18.29 -6.68 28.41
C THR A 43 17.79 -5.35 28.97
N ILE A 44 16.47 -5.14 29.12
CA ILE A 44 15.92 -3.90 29.73
C ILE A 44 15.78 -4.04 31.27
N SER A 45 16.05 -5.22 31.85
CA SER A 45 15.77 -5.50 33.27
C SER A 45 16.99 -5.63 34.17
N ASP A 46 18.18 -5.15 33.78
CA ASP A 46 19.31 -5.15 34.73
C ASP A 46 20.13 -3.85 34.69
N GLY A 47 19.98 -3.09 35.78
CA GLY A 47 20.94 -2.12 36.28
C GLY A 47 21.03 -0.76 35.57
N PHE A 48 20.23 0.22 36.01
CA PHE A 48 20.75 1.55 36.34
C PHE A 48 19.75 2.29 37.25
N GLU A 49 20.16 2.54 38.49
CA GLU A 49 19.49 3.45 39.43
C GLU A 49 19.56 4.87 38.89
N PHE A 50 18.41 5.46 38.51
CA PHE A 50 18.21 6.90 38.49
C PHE A 50 16.75 7.20 38.87
N TYR A 51 16.61 8.21 39.74
CA TYR A 51 15.38 8.79 40.30
C TYR A 51 14.15 8.73 39.39
N PRO A 52 12.93 8.54 39.93
CA PRO A 52 11.75 8.40 39.11
C PRO A 52 11.31 9.77 38.56
N PRO A 53 11.24 9.98 37.23
CA PRO A 53 10.16 10.79 36.72
C PRO A 53 8.88 9.95 36.84
N SER A 54 7.83 10.50 37.46
CA SER A 54 6.48 9.92 37.39
C SER A 54 6.06 9.79 35.93
N ILE A 55 6.27 8.62 35.34
CA ILE A 55 5.77 8.27 34.03
C ILE A 55 4.32 7.84 34.23
N ASN A 56 3.42 8.80 34.06
CA ASN A 56 2.00 8.51 33.84
C ASN A 56 1.89 7.53 32.66
N PRO A 57 1.33 6.32 32.82
CA PRO A 57 1.19 5.34 31.73
C PRO A 57 0.09 5.72 30.72
N LEU A 58 -0.30 7.00 30.67
CA LEU A 58 -1.31 7.54 29.77
C LEU A 58 -0.75 8.57 28.78
N ASN A 59 0.57 8.80 28.77
CA ASN A 59 1.22 9.74 27.86
C ASN A 59 1.89 9.07 26.65
N GLY A 60 1.90 7.74 26.56
CA GLY A 60 2.53 6.99 25.45
C GLY A 60 1.65 6.80 24.21
N ILE A 61 0.38 7.23 24.25
CA ILE A 61 -0.56 7.09 23.12
C ILE A 61 -0.56 8.36 22.23
N LEU A 62 0.09 9.44 22.66
CA LEU A 62 0.14 10.70 21.91
C LEU A 62 1.54 10.95 21.35
N SER A 63 2.15 9.95 20.72
CA SER A 63 2.99 10.25 19.55
C SER A 63 2.04 10.68 18.43
N ALA A 64 1.49 11.89 18.55
CA ALA A 64 0.96 12.59 17.41
C ALA A 64 2.14 12.72 16.47
N SER A 65 2.17 11.89 15.42
CA SER A 65 3.05 12.08 14.29
C SER A 65 2.90 13.54 13.90
N THR A 66 3.93 14.34 14.20
CA THR A 66 3.99 15.73 13.76
C THR A 66 3.91 15.66 12.24
N ILE A 67 2.72 15.91 11.70
CA ILE A 67 2.49 15.94 10.26
C ILE A 67 3.44 17.04 9.77
N PRO A 68 4.47 16.70 8.98
CA PRO A 68 5.35 17.71 8.41
C PRO A 68 4.47 18.69 7.66
N VAL A 69 4.68 19.99 7.88
CA VAL A 69 3.95 21.02 7.14
C VAL A 69 4.17 20.73 5.65
N PRO A 70 3.10 20.54 4.86
CA PRO A 70 3.22 20.12 3.47
C PRO A 70 4.08 21.11 2.70
N ALA A 71 5.11 20.61 2.02
CA ALA A 71 5.84 21.38 1.03
C ALA A 71 4.88 21.77 -0.12
N GLY A 72 5.28 22.71 -0.99
CA GLY A 72 4.39 23.22 -2.06
C GLY A 72 3.78 22.12 -2.96
N GLU A 73 4.52 21.04 -3.20
CA GLU A 73 4.08 19.87 -3.98
C GLU A 73 3.03 19.01 -3.23
N ASP A 74 3.18 18.88 -1.91
CA ASP A 74 2.22 18.18 -1.05
C ASP A 74 0.87 18.91 -1.04
N GLN A 75 0.90 20.25 -1.11
CA GLN A 75 -0.31 21.07 -1.10
C GLN A 75 -1.14 20.91 -2.37
N GLN A 76 -0.50 20.70 -3.53
CA GLN A 76 -1.18 20.45 -4.78
C GLN A 76 -1.81 19.05 -4.80
N THR A 77 -1.06 18.05 -4.31
CA THR A 77 -1.56 16.68 -4.16
C THR A 77 -2.73 16.60 -3.19
N LEU A 78 -2.65 17.33 -2.07
CA LEU A 78 -3.75 17.45 -1.10
C LEU A 78 -5.01 18.02 -1.74
N LYS A 79 -4.91 19.08 -2.54
CA LYS A 79 -6.06 19.67 -3.23
C LYS A 79 -6.70 18.71 -4.24
N ALA A 80 -5.88 17.96 -4.98
CA ALA A 80 -6.41 16.97 -5.91
C ALA A 80 -7.10 15.83 -5.17
N LEU A 81 -6.50 15.35 -4.08
CA LEU A 81 -7.07 14.32 -3.23
C LEU A 81 -8.41 14.76 -2.63
N ASP A 82 -8.46 15.99 -2.10
CA ASP A 82 -9.67 16.60 -1.55
C ASP A 82 -10.78 16.73 -2.61
N SER A 83 -10.43 17.13 -3.84
CA SER A 83 -11.39 17.14 -4.96
C SER A 83 -12.01 15.76 -5.21
N VAL A 84 -11.19 14.71 -5.28
CA VAL A 84 -11.70 13.34 -5.50
C VAL A 84 -12.55 12.87 -4.33
N MET A 85 -12.15 13.14 -3.09
CA MET A 85 -12.93 12.79 -1.90
C MET A 85 -14.29 13.50 -1.88
N ASN A 86 -14.34 14.80 -2.17
CA ASN A 86 -15.60 15.55 -2.26
C ASN A 86 -16.54 14.96 -3.32
N ARG A 87 -16.02 14.37 -4.40
CA ARG A 87 -16.85 13.68 -5.41
C ARG A 87 -17.37 12.34 -4.92
N LEU A 88 -16.57 11.59 -4.16
CA LEU A 88 -17.03 10.36 -3.52
C LEU A 88 -18.13 10.66 -2.49
N GLU A 89 -18.02 11.76 -1.75
CA GLU A 89 -19.10 12.22 -0.88
C GLU A 89 -20.37 12.59 -1.66
N GLN A 90 -20.24 13.20 -2.84
CA GLN A 90 -21.40 13.45 -3.71
C GLN A 90 -22.07 12.15 -4.15
N VAL A 91 -21.28 11.13 -4.54
CA VAL A 91 -21.80 9.79 -4.85
C VAL A 91 -22.57 9.23 -3.65
N GLU A 92 -21.99 9.28 -2.45
CA GLU A 92 -22.65 8.81 -1.23
C GLU A 92 -23.97 9.56 -0.97
N GLN A 93 -23.97 10.88 -1.09
CA GLN A 93 -25.15 11.72 -0.85
C GLN A 93 -26.27 11.40 -1.84
N SER A 94 -25.95 11.26 -3.14
CA SER A 94 -26.94 10.88 -4.17
C SER A 94 -27.51 9.48 -3.94
N LEU A 95 -26.74 8.57 -3.32
CA LEU A 95 -27.20 7.22 -2.97
C LEU A 95 -28.04 7.15 -1.68
N ARG A 96 -27.90 8.12 -0.78
CA ARG A 96 -28.64 8.17 0.50
C ARG A 96 -30.06 8.75 0.36
N GLY A 97 -30.40 9.37 -0.77
CA GLY A 97 -31.72 9.95 -0.99
C GLY A 97 -32.84 8.91 -1.11
N ASP A 98 -34.09 9.30 -0.80
CA ASP A 98 -35.29 8.44 -0.96
C ASP A 98 -35.52 7.99 -2.42
N ALA A 99 -34.97 8.72 -3.39
CA ALA A 99 -34.89 8.34 -4.78
C ALA A 99 -33.46 8.60 -5.27
N VAL A 100 -32.74 7.54 -5.58
CA VAL A 100 -31.42 7.63 -6.22
C VAL A 100 -31.61 8.22 -7.62
N ASP A 101 -30.97 9.35 -7.91
CA ASP A 101 -30.87 9.87 -9.27
C ASP A 101 -29.65 9.23 -9.96
N PRO A 102 -29.86 8.32 -10.92
CA PRO A 102 -28.77 7.67 -11.65
C PRO A 102 -27.86 8.67 -12.39
N GLN A 103 -28.44 9.77 -12.87
CA GLN A 103 -27.71 10.73 -13.65
C GLN A 103 -26.71 11.50 -12.79
N GLU A 104 -27.07 11.78 -11.54
CA GLU A 104 -26.16 12.43 -10.58
C GLU A 104 -25.01 11.51 -10.19
N VAL A 105 -25.30 10.26 -9.83
CA VAL A 105 -24.28 9.27 -9.46
C VAL A 105 -23.32 9.02 -10.61
N GLY A 106 -23.85 8.80 -11.83
CA GLY A 106 -23.04 8.63 -13.03
C GLY A 106 -22.16 9.84 -13.32
N SER A 107 -22.71 11.06 -13.23
CA SER A 107 -21.94 12.29 -13.44
C SER A 107 -20.81 12.48 -12.42
N ALA A 108 -21.03 12.11 -11.16
CA ALA A 108 -20.00 12.20 -10.13
C ALA A 108 -18.87 11.18 -10.39
N LEU A 109 -19.21 9.94 -10.75
CA LEU A 109 -18.25 8.89 -11.09
C LEU A 109 -17.45 9.19 -12.38
N ASP A 110 -18.08 9.79 -13.38
CA ASP A 110 -17.39 10.24 -14.60
C ASP A 110 -16.33 11.29 -14.29
N LYS A 111 -16.66 12.25 -13.41
CA LYS A 111 -15.71 13.29 -13.01
C LYS A 111 -14.57 12.71 -12.16
N ILE A 112 -14.85 11.74 -11.28
CA ILE A 112 -13.80 10.99 -10.57
C ILE A 112 -12.86 10.31 -11.57
N SER A 113 -13.41 9.65 -12.60
CA SER A 113 -12.62 8.95 -13.62
C SER A 113 -11.72 9.89 -14.42
N GLN A 114 -12.13 11.16 -14.61
CA GLN A 114 -11.32 12.19 -15.25
C GLN A 114 -10.22 12.75 -14.35
N GLU A 115 -10.44 12.81 -13.04
CA GLU A 115 -9.49 13.38 -12.07
C GLU A 115 -8.45 12.38 -11.55
N LEU A 116 -8.81 11.09 -11.49
CA LEU A 116 -7.94 10.03 -10.96
C LEU A 116 -6.55 9.97 -11.63
N PRO A 117 -6.42 10.07 -12.98
CA PRO A 117 -5.11 10.05 -13.63
C PRO A 117 -4.22 11.23 -13.20
N GLY A 118 -4.82 12.40 -13.00
CA GLY A 118 -4.11 13.59 -12.52
C GLY A 118 -3.63 13.42 -11.08
N LEU A 119 -4.47 12.86 -10.21
CA LEU A 119 -4.09 12.52 -8.84
C LEU A 119 -2.94 11.50 -8.82
N GLN A 120 -3.01 10.42 -9.61
CA GLN A 120 -1.95 9.42 -9.70
C GLN A 120 -0.62 10.01 -10.20
N GLN A 121 -0.67 10.93 -11.16
CA GLN A 121 0.52 11.62 -11.63
C GLN A 121 1.16 12.48 -10.54
N GLN A 122 0.37 13.16 -9.71
CA GLN A 122 0.89 13.97 -8.60
C GLN A 122 1.46 13.08 -7.48
N VAL A 123 0.75 12.01 -7.13
CA VAL A 123 1.15 11.06 -6.09
C VAL A 123 2.44 10.31 -6.45
N SER A 124 2.65 10.02 -7.73
CA SER A 124 3.89 9.35 -8.18
C SER A 124 5.16 10.19 -8.04
N GLN A 125 5.01 11.51 -7.81
CA GLN A 125 6.13 12.41 -7.52
C GLN A 125 6.50 12.41 -6.03
N LEU A 126 5.63 11.88 -5.16
CA LEU A 126 5.90 11.80 -3.74
C LEU A 126 6.84 10.63 -3.39
N PRO A 127 7.63 10.74 -2.31
CA PRO A 127 8.40 9.62 -1.78
C PRO A 127 7.52 8.39 -1.51
N GLY A 128 8.10 7.20 -1.65
CA GLY A 128 7.35 5.94 -1.45
C GLY A 128 6.76 5.77 -0.05
N ASP A 129 7.38 6.36 0.98
CA ASP A 129 6.93 6.30 2.38
C ASP A 129 6.07 7.52 2.79
N HIS A 130 5.57 8.29 1.80
CA HIS A 130 4.78 9.48 2.08
C HIS A 130 3.33 9.11 2.45
N PRO A 131 2.75 9.62 3.55
CA PRO A 131 1.41 9.23 3.99
C PRO A 131 0.32 9.58 2.97
N LEU A 132 0.44 10.71 2.26
CA LEU A 132 -0.53 11.08 1.21
C LEU A 132 -0.57 10.09 0.04
N ARG A 133 0.54 9.40 -0.22
CA ARG A 133 0.58 8.38 -1.27
C ARG A 133 -0.28 7.19 -0.89
N GLN A 134 -0.15 6.70 0.34
CA GLN A 134 -0.98 5.62 0.84
C GLN A 134 -2.47 5.99 0.77
N ILE A 135 -2.84 7.19 1.24
CA ILE A 135 -4.24 7.64 1.21
C ILE A 135 -4.74 7.74 -0.23
N ALA A 136 -3.95 8.29 -1.16
CA ALA A 136 -4.37 8.40 -2.55
C ALA A 136 -4.49 7.04 -3.26
N GLU A 137 -3.64 6.07 -2.90
CA GLU A 137 -3.76 4.69 -3.36
C GLU A 137 -5.07 4.05 -2.86
N GLU A 138 -5.39 4.20 -1.57
CA GLU A 138 -6.65 3.73 -0.97
C GLU A 138 -7.87 4.36 -1.65
N VAL A 139 -7.86 5.69 -1.84
CA VAL A 139 -8.92 6.41 -2.55
C VAL A 139 -9.04 5.93 -4.00
N SER A 140 -7.94 5.69 -4.69
CA SER A 140 -7.96 5.19 -6.07
C SER A 140 -8.61 3.82 -6.18
N VAL A 141 -8.32 2.93 -5.24
CA VAL A 141 -8.96 1.60 -5.15
C VAL A 141 -10.46 1.75 -4.89
N LEU A 142 -10.84 2.63 -3.96
CA LEU A 142 -12.25 2.90 -3.67
C LEU A 142 -13.00 3.40 -4.91
N CYS A 143 -12.46 4.39 -5.62
CA CYS A 143 -13.03 4.91 -6.86
C CYS A 143 -13.23 3.82 -7.92
N TYR A 144 -12.27 2.91 -8.05
CA TYR A 144 -12.36 1.77 -8.98
C TYR A 144 -13.49 0.80 -8.59
N VAL A 145 -13.61 0.49 -7.30
CA VAL A 145 -14.68 -0.38 -6.79
C VAL A 145 -16.05 0.25 -7.03
N GLU A 146 -16.23 1.54 -6.70
CA GLU A 146 -17.50 2.24 -6.92
C GLU A 146 -17.86 2.34 -8.41
N SER A 147 -16.88 2.61 -9.29
CA SER A 147 -17.08 2.57 -10.74
C SER A 147 -17.51 1.18 -11.23
N THR A 148 -16.94 0.12 -10.66
CA THR A 148 -17.30 -1.26 -11.01
C THR A 148 -18.72 -1.61 -10.56
N LYS A 149 -19.10 -1.24 -9.32
CA LYS A 149 -20.47 -1.39 -8.79
C LYS A 149 -21.48 -0.66 -9.68
N TRP A 150 -21.14 0.55 -10.11
CA TRP A 150 -21.96 1.35 -11.01
C TRP A 150 -22.18 0.66 -12.35
N ASN A 151 -21.10 0.20 -13.00
CA ASN A 151 -21.18 -0.50 -14.27
C ASN A 151 -21.94 -1.83 -14.19
N ARG A 152 -21.97 -2.47 -13.02
CA ARG A 152 -22.77 -3.68 -12.76
C ARG A 152 -24.25 -3.38 -12.52
N GLY A 153 -24.59 -2.14 -12.19
CA GLY A 153 -25.94 -1.72 -11.85
C GLY A 153 -26.32 -1.96 -10.39
N ASP A 154 -25.36 -2.03 -9.46
CA ASP A 154 -25.63 -2.33 -8.03
C ASP A 154 -26.44 -1.27 -7.29
N TYR A 155 -26.57 -0.08 -7.86
CA TYR A 155 -27.28 1.05 -7.26
C TYR A 155 -28.73 1.19 -7.72
N PHE A 156 -29.27 0.18 -8.42
CA PHE A 156 -30.61 0.19 -9.04
C PHE A 156 -31.47 -1.00 -8.60
#